data_AF-A0A6P7XQA7-F1
#
_entry.id   AF-A0A6P7XQA7-F1
#
_cell.length_a   1.000
_cell.length_b   1.000
_cell.length_c   1.000
_cell.angle_alpha   90.00
_cell.angle_beta   90.00
_cell.angle_gamma   90.00
#
_symmetry.space_group_name_H-M   'P 1'
#
loop_
_entity.id
_entity.type
_entity.pdbx_description
1 polymer ?
#
loop_
_entity_poly.entity_id
_entity_poly.type
_entity_poly.pdbx_seq_one_letter_code
_entity_poly.pdbx_strand_id
1 'polypeptide(L)'
;MYREAGGYRQDRGRFQEEQRPGHQLPEDGKSVETQQSRYASGYTLIPPNETRRNEIQRIARKELEDLERWKEEHRPGPINLAPKRIGGIETEANARQKQQNTLKLSKYQQKFNRDDYRRKVKEEEEAKILKMKAIQREKATRLEATRQQQDMQRKKECEEDKYVKNNDFLSTLESGLSSRRSCQNGGVGQQSTVWARSLGYQQTQKEEEERNLQQMKEAQNRKSDLLESKQRQKEKERKTYLQMEHRRVNNAFLDRLQGKSQSSDQPGHLRKTDGSGSESWVLSGVS
;
A
#
# COMPACT_ATOMS: atom_id res chain seq x y z
N MET A 1 0.91 -68.54 -16.35
CA MET A 1 -0.20 -69.15 -15.60
C MET A 1 -1.49 -68.72 -16.26
N TYR A 2 -2.32 -69.71 -16.59
CA TYR A 2 -3.57 -69.58 -17.32
C TYR A 2 -4.68 -68.97 -16.46
N ARG A 3 -5.66 -68.36 -17.16
CA ARG A 3 -7.10 -68.69 -17.13
C ARG A 3 -8.05 -67.54 -16.70
N GLU A 4 -8.82 -67.10 -17.71
CA GLU A 4 -10.27 -66.78 -17.75
C GLU A 4 -10.85 -65.74 -16.76
N ALA A 5 -11.96 -65.06 -17.03
CA ALA A 5 -12.78 -64.75 -18.20
C ALA A 5 -13.91 -63.84 -17.69
N GLY A 6 -14.47 -63.02 -18.57
CA GLY A 6 -15.87 -62.56 -18.46
C GLY A 6 -16.12 -61.44 -17.45
N GLY A 7 -16.94 -60.44 -17.72
CA GLY A 7 -17.77 -60.19 -18.88
C GLY A 7 -18.29 -58.76 -18.81
N TYR A 8 -18.38 -58.14 -19.98
CA TYR A 8 -19.08 -56.88 -20.20
C TYR A 8 -20.56 -57.11 -19.89
N ARG A 9 -21.09 -56.53 -18.82
CA ARG A 9 -22.54 -56.47 -18.60
C ARG A 9 -23.06 -55.14 -19.14
N GLN A 10 -23.48 -55.21 -20.40
CA GLN A 10 -24.43 -54.28 -20.99
C GLN A 10 -25.77 -54.55 -20.32
N ASP A 11 -26.20 -53.69 -19.40
CA ASP A 11 -27.61 -53.63 -19.03
C ASP A 11 -28.35 -52.87 -20.13
N ARG A 12 -28.63 -53.60 -21.23
CA ARG A 12 -29.78 -53.30 -22.08
C ARG A 12 -31.00 -53.58 -21.21
N GLY A 13 -31.55 -52.51 -20.64
CA GLY A 13 -32.85 -52.50 -20.02
C GLY A 13 -33.84 -53.20 -20.95
N ARG A 14 -34.25 -54.38 -20.51
CA ARG A 14 -35.34 -55.20 -21.02
C ARG A 14 -36.53 -54.29 -21.35
N PHE A 15 -36.83 -54.16 -22.64
CA PHE A 15 -38.17 -53.77 -23.10
C PHE A 15 -39.14 -54.77 -22.49
N GLN A 16 -39.77 -54.37 -21.39
CA GLN A 16 -41.02 -55.00 -21.00
C GLN A 16 -42.04 -54.51 -22.03
N GLU A 17 -42.32 -55.38 -22.98
CA GLU A 17 -43.57 -55.37 -23.71
C GLU A 17 -44.68 -55.65 -22.68
N GLU A 18 -45.00 -54.63 -21.90
CA GLU A 18 -46.23 -54.56 -21.15
C GLU A 18 -47.32 -54.45 -22.21
N GLN A 19 -48.02 -55.57 -22.40
CA GLN A 19 -49.19 -55.67 -23.22
C GLN A 19 -50.15 -54.53 -22.82
N ARG A 20 -50.26 -53.52 -23.68
CA ARG A 20 -51.34 -52.56 -23.57
C ARG A 20 -52.65 -53.33 -23.76
N PRO A 21 -53.65 -53.14 -22.90
CA PRO A 21 -54.96 -53.74 -23.07
C PRO A 21 -55.50 -53.32 -24.44
N GLY A 22 -55.93 -54.31 -25.21
CA GLY A 22 -56.50 -54.11 -26.53
C GLY A 22 -57.54 -53.00 -26.48
N HIS A 23 -57.29 -51.93 -27.22
CA HIS A 23 -58.31 -50.96 -27.53
C HIS A 23 -59.38 -51.69 -28.34
N GLN A 24 -60.44 -52.12 -27.65
CA GLN A 24 -61.71 -52.44 -28.25
C GLN A 24 -62.16 -51.19 -29.00
N LEU A 25 -62.02 -51.24 -30.33
CA LEU A 25 -62.76 -50.38 -31.23
C LEU A 25 -64.24 -50.51 -30.88
N PRO A 26 -64.98 -49.42 -30.65
CA PRO A 26 -66.42 -49.46 -30.76
C PRO A 26 -66.75 -49.82 -32.21
N GLU A 27 -67.14 -51.08 -32.41
CA GLU A 27 -67.96 -51.52 -33.54
C GLU A 27 -69.29 -50.76 -33.48
N ASP A 28 -69.28 -49.55 -34.04
CA ASP A 28 -70.50 -48.82 -34.37
C ASP A 28 -70.36 -48.36 -35.82
N GLY A 29 -71.07 -49.06 -36.71
CA GLY A 29 -71.19 -48.70 -38.11
C GLY A 29 -71.70 -47.27 -38.26
N LYS A 30 -70.82 -46.39 -38.72
CA LYS A 30 -71.18 -45.09 -39.31
C LYS A 30 -70.38 -44.90 -40.58
N SER A 31 -71.14 -44.89 -41.67
CA SER A 31 -70.80 -44.50 -43.05
C SER A 31 -69.40 -43.94 -43.27
N VAL A 32 -68.63 -44.63 -44.12
CA VAL A 32 -67.49 -44.05 -44.83
C VAL A 32 -68.04 -42.93 -45.72
N GLU A 33 -68.16 -41.72 -45.18
CA GLU A 33 -68.32 -40.52 -45.98
C GLU A 33 -67.04 -40.37 -46.78
N THR A 34 -67.15 -40.67 -48.07
CA THR A 34 -66.05 -40.60 -49.02
C THR A 34 -65.66 -39.13 -49.12
N GLN A 35 -64.62 -38.69 -48.40
CA GLN A 35 -64.02 -37.37 -48.57
C GLN A 35 -63.49 -37.33 -50.01
N GLN A 36 -64.30 -36.83 -50.93
CA GLN A 36 -63.95 -36.73 -52.34
C GLN A 36 -62.71 -35.84 -52.46
N SER A 37 -61.58 -36.46 -52.81
CA SER A 37 -60.36 -35.74 -53.12
C SER A 37 -60.62 -34.87 -54.35
N ARG A 38 -60.40 -33.57 -54.23
CA ARG A 38 -60.49 -32.67 -55.38
C ARG A 38 -59.16 -32.77 -56.14
N TYR A 39 -59.22 -33.29 -57.37
CA TYR A 39 -58.06 -33.37 -58.26
C TYR A 39 -57.87 -32.03 -58.97
N ALA A 40 -56.72 -31.38 -58.77
CA ALA A 40 -56.32 -30.18 -59.49
C ALA A 40 -55.03 -30.51 -60.25
N SER A 41 -55.11 -30.53 -61.59
CA SER A 41 -54.09 -30.91 -62.57
C SER A 41 -52.64 -30.99 -62.04
N GLY A 42 -52.27 -32.14 -61.46
CA GLY A 42 -50.92 -32.45 -60.95
C GLY A 42 -50.83 -32.83 -59.46
N TYR A 43 -51.84 -32.51 -58.63
CA TYR A 43 -51.86 -32.89 -57.22
C TYR A 43 -53.28 -33.11 -56.67
N THR A 44 -53.35 -33.85 -55.56
CA THR A 44 -54.61 -34.23 -54.91
C THR A 44 -54.82 -33.38 -53.66
N LEU A 45 -55.92 -32.61 -53.61
CA LEU A 45 -56.33 -31.87 -52.41
C LEU A 45 -57.21 -32.75 -51.52
N ILE A 46 -56.67 -33.14 -50.37
CA ILE A 46 -57.41 -33.85 -49.32
C ILE A 46 -57.85 -32.82 -48.26
N PRO A 47 -59.17 -32.57 -48.10
CA PRO A 47 -59.68 -31.64 -47.10
C PRO A 47 -59.35 -32.09 -45.67
N PRO A 48 -58.98 -31.17 -44.76
CA PRO A 48 -58.75 -31.50 -43.37
C PRO A 48 -59.98 -32.20 -42.75
N ASN A 49 -59.78 -33.37 -42.16
CA ASN A 49 -60.84 -34.05 -41.41
C ASN A 49 -61.03 -33.32 -40.07
N GLU A 50 -62.10 -32.55 -39.97
CA GLU A 50 -62.40 -31.71 -38.81
C GLU A 50 -62.65 -32.53 -37.54
N THR A 51 -63.27 -33.70 -37.64
CA THR A 51 -63.54 -34.56 -36.48
C THR A 51 -62.25 -35.13 -35.91
N ARG A 52 -61.36 -35.66 -36.77
CA ARG A 52 -60.03 -36.12 -36.36
C ARG A 52 -59.19 -34.97 -35.80
N ARG A 53 -59.26 -33.78 -36.40
CA ARG A 53 -58.55 -32.59 -35.91
C ARG A 53 -59.02 -32.16 -34.53
N ASN A 54 -60.33 -32.11 -34.32
CA ASN A 54 -60.93 -31.73 -33.04
C ASN A 54 -60.60 -32.76 -31.96
N GLU A 55 -60.58 -34.05 -32.30
CA GLU A 55 -60.18 -35.11 -31.38
C GLU A 55 -58.70 -35.00 -30.96
N ILE A 56 -57.80 -34.75 -31.92
CA ILE A 56 -56.38 -34.50 -31.63
C ILE A 56 -56.23 -33.27 -30.72
N GLN A 57 -56.96 -32.18 -30.98
CA GLN A 57 -56.92 -30.99 -30.13
C GLN A 57 -57.44 -31.26 -28.72
N ARG A 58 -58.50 -32.06 -28.58
CA ARG A 58 -59.08 -32.44 -27.29
C ARG A 58 -58.08 -33.25 -26.46
N ILE A 59 -57.43 -34.24 -27.09
CA ILE A 59 -56.39 -35.06 -26.45
C ILE A 59 -55.22 -34.17 -26.04
N ALA A 60 -54.72 -33.32 -26.93
CA ALA A 60 -53.60 -32.43 -26.65
C ALA A 60 -53.85 -31.49 -25.46
N ARG A 61 -55.08 -30.94 -25.34
CA ARG A 61 -55.47 -30.12 -24.18
C ARG A 61 -55.47 -30.94 -22.89
N LYS A 62 -56.05 -32.14 -22.93
CA LYS A 62 -56.12 -33.02 -21.77
C LYS A 62 -54.72 -33.45 -21.30
N GLU A 63 -53.83 -33.81 -22.22
CA GLU A 63 -52.44 -34.18 -21.90
C GLU A 63 -51.67 -33.01 -21.28
N LEU A 64 -51.92 -31.77 -21.72
CA LEU A 64 -51.32 -30.58 -21.15
C LEU A 64 -51.77 -30.36 -19.70
N GLU A 65 -53.08 -30.48 -19.44
CA GLU A 65 -53.62 -30.43 -18.08
C GLU A 65 -53.07 -31.54 -17.18
N ASP A 66 -52.95 -32.76 -17.70
CA ASP A 66 -52.41 -33.91 -16.95
C ASP A 66 -50.92 -33.72 -16.62
N LEU A 67 -50.15 -33.10 -17.52
CA LEU A 67 -48.74 -32.74 -17.28
C LEU A 67 -48.61 -31.62 -16.23
N GLU A 68 -49.50 -30.64 -16.24
CA GLU A 68 -49.56 -29.58 -15.23
C GLU A 68 -49.88 -30.18 -13.85
N ARG A 69 -50.91 -31.04 -13.75
CA ARG A 69 -51.23 -31.78 -12.53
C ARG A 69 -50.04 -32.59 -12.02
N TRP A 70 -49.36 -33.33 -12.90
CA TRP A 70 -48.17 -34.11 -12.52
C TRP A 70 -47.06 -33.21 -11.98
N LYS A 71 -46.79 -32.06 -12.62
CA LYS A 71 -45.79 -31.10 -12.15
C LYS A 71 -46.13 -30.51 -10.79
N GLU A 72 -47.41 -30.26 -10.51
CA GLU A 72 -47.88 -29.77 -9.21
C GLU A 72 -47.77 -30.83 -8.12
N GLU A 73 -48.21 -32.07 -8.41
CA GLU A 73 -48.10 -33.21 -7.51
C GLU A 73 -46.63 -33.55 -7.17
N HIS A 74 -45.73 -33.41 -8.15
CA HIS A 74 -44.31 -33.73 -8.00
C HIS A 74 -43.46 -32.48 -7.75
N ARG A 75 -44.11 -31.34 -7.47
CA ARG A 75 -43.40 -30.10 -7.15
C ARG A 75 -42.70 -30.30 -5.80
N PRO A 76 -41.36 -30.25 -5.73
CA PRO A 76 -40.71 -30.24 -4.43
C PRO A 76 -41.22 -29.02 -3.65
N GLY A 77 -41.74 -29.26 -2.45
CA GLY A 77 -42.28 -28.20 -1.60
C GLY A 77 -41.23 -27.13 -1.28
N PRO A 78 -41.64 -25.92 -0.87
CA PRO A 78 -40.72 -24.88 -0.42
C PRO A 78 -39.81 -25.42 0.69
N ILE A 79 -38.51 -25.50 0.42
CA ILE A 79 -37.52 -25.97 1.38
C ILE A 79 -37.27 -24.85 2.39
N ASN A 80 -37.94 -24.91 3.54
CA ASN A 80 -37.80 -23.94 4.64
C ASN A 80 -36.72 -24.35 5.67
N LEU A 81 -35.78 -25.22 5.29
CA LEU A 81 -34.69 -25.62 6.17
C LEU A 81 -33.57 -24.60 6.10
N ALA A 82 -33.18 -24.02 7.25
CA ALA A 82 -31.95 -23.26 7.34
C ALA A 82 -30.79 -24.15 6.87
N PRO A 83 -29.95 -23.71 5.91
CA PRO A 83 -28.89 -24.54 5.35
C PRO A 83 -27.82 -24.83 6.41
N LYS A 84 -28.01 -25.93 7.15
CA LYS A 84 -27.10 -26.38 8.22
C LYS A 84 -25.72 -26.77 7.67
N ARG A 85 -25.66 -27.14 6.39
CA ARG A 85 -24.45 -27.55 5.68
C ARG A 85 -24.31 -26.68 4.45
N ILE A 86 -23.15 -26.05 4.31
CA ILE A 86 -22.79 -25.35 3.09
C ILE A 86 -21.94 -26.34 2.30
N GLY A 87 -22.53 -26.92 1.24
CA GLY A 87 -21.85 -27.77 0.24
C GLY A 87 -20.81 -28.76 0.79
N GLY A 88 -21.20 -30.02 1.00
CA GLY A 88 -20.30 -31.09 1.45
C GLY A 88 -20.46 -31.46 2.93
N ILE A 89 -19.37 -31.91 3.57
CA ILE A 89 -19.35 -32.46 4.94
C ILE A 89 -19.23 -31.35 6.01
N GLU A 90 -18.84 -30.13 5.62
CA GLU A 90 -18.63 -29.03 6.56
C GLU A 90 -19.96 -28.36 6.96
N THR A 91 -20.16 -28.20 8.27
CA THR A 91 -21.26 -27.42 8.85
C THR A 91 -21.03 -25.94 8.58
N GLU A 92 -22.10 -25.18 8.35
CA GLU A 92 -22.04 -23.72 8.14
C GLU A 92 -21.20 -22.99 9.21
N ALA A 93 -21.38 -23.34 10.49
CA ALA A 93 -20.67 -22.73 11.60
C ALA A 93 -19.15 -22.87 11.49
N ASN A 94 -18.66 -24.04 11.06
CA ASN A 94 -17.24 -24.30 10.87
C ASN A 94 -16.68 -23.49 9.70
N ALA A 95 -17.42 -23.39 8.60
CA ALA A 95 -17.03 -22.57 7.46
C ALA A 95 -16.91 -21.08 7.85
N ARG A 96 -17.89 -20.55 8.61
CA ARG A 96 -17.85 -19.19 9.15
C ARG A 96 -16.68 -18.98 10.11
N GLN A 97 -16.44 -19.94 11.01
CA GLN A 97 -15.31 -19.87 11.95
C GLN A 97 -13.97 -19.88 11.20
N LYS A 98 -13.81 -20.73 10.20
CA LYS A 98 -12.62 -20.80 9.35
C LYS A 98 -12.39 -19.49 8.61
N GLN A 99 -13.44 -18.91 8.01
CA GLN A 99 -13.37 -17.60 7.37
C GLN A 99 -12.92 -16.51 8.36
N GLN A 100 -13.51 -16.47 9.56
CA GLN A 100 -13.10 -15.51 10.60
C GLN A 100 -11.65 -15.71 11.02
N ASN A 101 -11.20 -16.95 11.19
CA ASN A 101 -9.83 -17.28 11.55
C ASN A 101 -8.84 -16.87 10.45
N THR A 102 -9.13 -17.15 9.19
CA THR A 102 -8.31 -16.72 8.05
C THR A 102 -8.15 -15.21 8.01
N LEU A 103 -9.25 -14.46 8.22
CA LEU A 103 -9.20 -12.99 8.29
C LEU A 103 -8.34 -12.50 9.46
N LYS A 104 -8.45 -13.13 10.64
CA LYS A 104 -7.62 -12.79 11.80
C LYS A 104 -6.14 -13.04 11.52
N LEU A 105 -5.78 -14.24 11.02
CA LEU A 105 -4.40 -14.60 10.72
C LEU A 105 -3.78 -13.68 9.66
N SER A 106 -4.50 -13.37 8.60
CA SER A 106 -4.06 -12.44 7.56
C SER A 106 -3.76 -11.04 8.13
N LYS A 107 -4.63 -10.52 9.02
CA LYS A 107 -4.40 -9.25 9.71
C LYS A 107 -3.13 -9.27 10.56
N TYR A 108 -2.87 -10.36 11.29
CA TYR A 108 -1.66 -10.49 12.10
C TYR A 108 -0.39 -10.55 11.25
N GLN A 109 -0.41 -11.34 10.17
CA GLN A 109 0.72 -11.44 9.25
C GLN A 109 1.03 -10.08 8.59
N GLN A 110 0.00 -9.35 8.17
CA GLN A 110 0.17 -8.01 7.61
C GLN A 110 0.80 -7.03 8.62
N LYS A 111 0.36 -7.06 9.88
CA LYS A 111 0.95 -6.24 10.95
C LYS A 111 2.41 -6.60 11.18
N PHE A 112 2.71 -7.90 11.29
CA PHE A 112 4.07 -8.40 11.47
C PHE A 112 5.01 -7.93 10.36
N ASN A 113 4.61 -8.10 9.09
CA ASN A 113 5.41 -7.66 7.94
C ASN A 113 5.65 -6.14 7.94
N ARG A 114 4.64 -5.35 8.33
CA ARG A 114 4.76 -3.89 8.44
C ARG A 114 5.76 -3.48 9.52
N ASP A 115 5.73 -4.15 10.65
CA ASP A 115 6.58 -3.83 11.79
C ASP A 115 8.03 -4.32 11.56
N ASP A 116 8.22 -5.46 10.90
CA ASP A 116 9.54 -5.93 10.43
C ASP A 116 10.16 -4.96 9.43
N TYR A 117 9.39 -4.47 8.46
CA TYR A 117 9.86 -3.47 7.51
C TYR A 117 10.29 -2.18 8.22
N ARG A 118 9.47 -1.70 9.17
CA ARG A 118 9.81 -0.52 9.98
C ARG A 118 11.07 -0.72 10.82
N ARG A 119 11.29 -1.91 11.38
CA ARG A 119 12.50 -2.24 12.13
C ARG A 119 13.75 -2.19 11.24
N LYS A 120 13.71 -2.84 10.07
CA LYS A 120 14.82 -2.82 9.10
C LYS A 120 15.19 -1.40 8.65
N VAL A 121 14.19 -0.57 8.34
CA VAL A 121 14.43 0.84 7.96
C VAL A 121 15.13 1.61 9.08
N LYS A 122 14.71 1.43 10.34
CA LYS A 122 15.36 2.08 11.49
C LYS A 122 16.80 1.60 11.69
N GLU A 123 17.04 0.29 11.58
CA GLU A 123 18.39 -0.28 11.70
C GLU A 123 19.35 0.30 10.64
N GLU A 124 18.89 0.45 9.40
CA GLU A 124 19.67 1.07 8.33
C GLU A 124 19.95 2.56 8.59
N GLU A 125 18.97 3.30 9.10
CA GLU A 125 19.12 4.71 9.50
C GLU A 125 20.13 4.86 10.65
N GLU A 126 20.01 4.02 11.69
CA GLU A 126 20.93 4.00 12.83
C GLU A 126 22.37 3.64 12.39
N ALA A 127 22.53 2.66 11.50
CA ALA A 127 23.83 2.31 10.93
C ALA A 127 24.46 3.47 10.16
N LYS A 128 23.67 4.24 9.39
CA LYS A 128 24.15 5.45 8.70
C LYS A 128 24.58 6.54 9.70
N ILE A 129 23.80 6.76 10.76
CA ILE A 129 24.13 7.72 11.82
C ILE A 129 25.44 7.31 12.52
N LEU A 130 25.61 6.03 12.85
CA LEU A 130 26.83 5.53 13.46
C LEU A 130 28.06 5.73 12.56
N LYS A 131 27.94 5.45 11.26
CA LYS A 131 29.01 5.72 10.27
C LYS A 131 29.37 7.20 10.23
N MET A 132 28.37 8.09 10.14
CA MET A 132 28.59 9.53 10.14
C MET A 132 29.27 10.02 11.42
N LYS A 133 28.83 9.50 12.58
CA LYS A 133 29.44 9.81 13.89
C LYS A 133 30.89 9.31 13.96
N ALA A 134 31.18 8.11 13.45
CA ALA A 134 32.54 7.56 13.45
C ALA A 134 33.48 8.44 12.60
N ILE A 135 33.05 8.86 11.41
CA ILE A 135 33.81 9.77 10.54
C ILE A 135 34.06 11.11 11.25
N GLN A 136 33.06 11.66 11.94
CA GLN A 136 33.23 12.90 12.69
C GLN A 136 34.20 12.74 13.87
N ARG A 137 34.14 11.62 14.60
CA ARG A 137 35.08 11.31 15.67
C ARG A 137 36.51 11.19 15.14
N GLU A 138 36.73 10.48 14.03
CA GLU A 138 38.04 10.35 13.41
C GLU A 138 38.60 11.71 12.96
N LYS A 139 37.75 12.57 12.39
CA LYS A 139 38.16 13.94 12.03
C LYS A 139 38.56 14.76 13.25
N ALA A 140 37.80 14.64 14.35
CA ALA A 140 38.11 15.33 15.60
C ALA A 140 39.41 14.82 16.22
N THR A 141 39.64 13.50 16.26
CA THR A 141 40.88 12.93 16.80
C THR A 141 42.08 13.30 15.95
N ARG A 142 41.95 13.28 14.61
CA ARG A 142 43.02 13.72 13.71
C ARG A 142 43.37 15.20 13.92
N LEU A 143 42.36 16.06 14.04
CA LEU A 143 42.56 17.48 14.29
C LEU A 143 43.27 17.71 15.64
N GLU A 144 42.82 17.05 16.70
CA GLU A 144 43.41 17.17 18.03
C GLU A 144 44.86 16.67 18.05
N ALA A 145 45.18 15.57 17.36
CA ALA A 145 46.56 15.08 17.22
C ALA A 145 47.48 16.11 16.55
N THR A 146 47.03 16.77 15.48
CA THR A 146 47.82 17.82 14.82
C THR A 146 48.03 19.03 15.72
N ARG A 147 47.00 19.43 16.48
CA ARG A 147 47.09 20.52 17.46
C ARG A 147 48.12 20.20 18.55
N GLN A 148 48.06 18.99 19.11
CA GLN A 148 49.03 18.55 20.12
C GLN A 148 50.46 18.55 19.58
N GLN A 149 50.67 18.12 18.34
CA GLN A 149 51.99 18.15 17.71
C GLN A 149 52.52 19.59 17.57
N GLN A 150 51.69 20.53 17.11
CA GLN A 150 52.06 21.94 17.02
C GLN A 150 52.34 22.56 18.40
N ASP A 151 51.55 22.20 19.41
CA ASP A 151 51.77 22.68 20.78
C ASP A 151 53.07 22.13 21.38
N MET A 152 53.42 20.88 21.06
CA MET A 152 54.70 20.29 21.43
C MET A 152 55.88 20.99 20.74
N GLN A 153 55.76 21.32 19.45
CA GLN A 153 56.78 22.11 18.73
C GLN A 153 56.94 23.50 19.35
N ARG A 154 55.83 24.22 19.57
CA ARG A 154 55.83 25.53 20.24
C ARG A 154 56.47 25.50 21.62
N LYS A 155 56.20 24.44 22.41
CA LYS A 155 56.83 24.26 23.73
C LYS A 155 58.33 24.06 23.60
N LYS A 156 58.80 23.22 22.67
CA LYS A 156 60.23 23.00 22.45
C LYS A 156 60.96 24.27 22.03
N GLU A 157 60.42 25.00 21.06
CA GLU A 157 61.00 26.28 20.61
C GLU A 157 61.04 27.31 21.75
N CYS A 158 60.01 27.36 22.58
CA CYS A 158 59.96 28.22 23.77
C CYS A 158 60.99 27.81 24.83
N GLU A 159 61.19 26.51 25.05
CA GLU A 159 62.22 25.98 25.95
C GLU A 159 63.63 26.28 25.42
N GLU A 160 63.85 26.14 24.11
CA GLU A 160 65.11 26.48 23.44
C GLU A 160 65.42 27.98 23.53
N ASP A 161 64.47 28.87 23.20
CA ASP A 161 64.63 30.33 23.33
C ASP A 161 64.89 30.72 24.79
N LYS A 162 64.20 30.09 25.75
CA LYS A 162 64.45 30.29 27.18
C LYS A 162 65.87 29.85 27.56
N TYR A 163 66.35 28.73 27.04
CA TYR A 163 67.71 28.24 27.27
C TYR A 163 68.76 29.18 26.68
N VAL A 164 68.58 29.63 25.43
CA VAL A 164 69.49 30.57 24.76
C VAL A 164 69.53 31.89 25.51
N LYS A 165 68.38 32.50 25.82
CA LYS A 165 68.33 33.76 26.59
C LYS A 165 68.93 33.65 27.97
N ASN A 166 68.75 32.51 28.65
CA ASN A 166 69.37 32.30 29.95
C ASN A 166 70.90 32.20 29.83
N ASN A 167 71.41 31.49 28.82
CA ASN A 167 72.86 31.43 28.55
C ASN A 167 73.42 32.79 28.13
N ASP A 168 72.74 33.54 27.26
CA ASP A 168 73.12 34.89 26.86
C ASP A 168 73.16 35.83 28.07
N PHE A 169 72.18 35.71 28.97
CA PHE A 169 72.19 36.48 30.22
C PHE A 169 73.38 36.11 31.11
N LEU A 170 73.65 34.83 31.29
CA LEU A 170 74.79 34.36 32.09
C LEU A 170 76.13 34.76 31.47
N SER A 171 76.31 34.61 30.16
CA SER A 171 77.53 35.02 29.45
C SER A 171 77.75 36.53 29.48
N THR A 172 76.66 37.32 29.41
CA THR A 172 76.69 38.77 29.60
C THR A 172 77.09 39.14 31.03
N LEU A 173 76.64 38.39 32.05
CA LEU A 173 77.07 38.60 33.43
C LEU A 173 78.55 38.27 33.62
N GLU A 174 79.01 37.13 33.12
CA GLU A 174 80.42 36.71 33.20
C GLU A 174 81.35 37.71 32.47
N SER A 175 80.95 38.19 31.29
CA SER A 175 81.68 39.22 30.54
C SER A 175 81.56 40.61 31.19
N GLY A 176 80.41 40.91 31.81
CA GLY A 176 80.06 42.18 32.44
C GLY A 176 80.73 42.43 33.78
N LEU A 177 81.34 41.40 34.41
CA LEU A 177 82.18 41.59 35.60
C LEU A 177 83.48 42.38 35.30
N SER A 178 83.84 42.57 34.03
CA SER A 178 84.96 43.46 33.63
C SER A 178 84.52 44.91 33.30
N SER A 179 83.24 45.16 33.04
CA SER A 179 82.75 46.45 32.50
C SER A 179 81.63 47.12 33.33
N ARG A 180 81.52 46.83 34.63
CA ARG A 180 80.45 47.37 35.49
C ARG A 180 80.73 48.77 36.07
N ARG A 181 81.31 49.68 35.28
CA ARG A 181 81.41 51.12 35.62
C ARG A 181 81.29 52.02 34.39
N SER A 182 80.25 51.87 33.57
CA SER A 182 79.78 52.97 32.70
C SER A 182 78.45 52.61 32.05
N CYS A 183 77.33 52.91 32.72
CA CYS A 183 76.08 53.11 32.00
C CYS A 183 75.40 54.36 32.59
N GLN A 184 75.67 55.49 31.95
CA GLN A 184 74.93 56.72 32.14
C GLN A 184 73.57 56.56 31.44
N ASN A 185 72.51 56.68 32.23
CA ASN A 185 71.13 56.69 31.77
C ASN A 185 70.84 57.99 31.02
N GLY A 186 70.85 57.95 29.69
CA GLY A 186 70.41 59.05 28.83
C GLY A 186 69.62 58.53 27.64
N GLY A 187 68.29 58.44 27.77
CA GLY A 187 67.45 58.06 26.63
C GLY A 187 66.07 57.46 26.95
N VAL A 188 65.33 58.00 27.91
CA VAL A 188 64.00 57.46 28.30
C VAL A 188 62.85 57.98 27.39
N GLY A 189 63.09 58.97 26.51
CA GLY A 189 62.05 59.61 25.70
C GLY A 189 61.77 59.04 24.30
N GLN A 190 62.72 58.33 23.67
CA GLN A 190 62.59 57.88 22.27
C GLN A 190 62.06 56.44 22.12
N GLN A 191 62.14 55.61 23.15
CA GLN A 191 61.66 54.23 23.06
C GLN A 191 60.13 54.13 23.02
N SER A 192 59.42 55.09 23.64
CA SER A 192 57.95 55.08 23.75
C SER A 192 57.23 55.13 22.38
N THR A 193 57.78 55.85 21.39
CA THR A 193 57.20 55.94 20.04
C THR A 193 57.42 54.68 19.20
N VAL A 194 58.51 53.94 19.44
CA VAL A 194 58.80 52.68 18.75
C VAL A 194 57.89 51.55 19.25
N TRP A 195 57.67 51.46 20.57
CA TRP A 195 56.70 50.53 21.16
C TRP A 195 55.26 50.85 20.74
N ALA A 196 54.89 52.13 20.67
CA ALA A 196 53.56 52.53 20.19
C ALA A 196 53.30 52.12 18.73
N ARG A 197 54.30 52.21 17.85
CA ARG A 197 54.20 51.75 16.45
C ARG A 197 54.09 50.22 16.36
N SER A 198 54.87 49.49 17.16
CA SER A 198 54.80 48.03 17.24
C SER A 198 53.43 47.55 17.74
N LEU A 199 52.88 48.22 18.76
CA LEU A 199 51.54 47.93 19.28
C LEU A 199 50.44 48.23 18.25
N GLY A 200 50.53 49.34 17.50
CA GLY A 200 49.59 49.65 16.42
C GLY A 200 49.63 48.62 15.29
N TYR A 201 50.81 48.14 14.92
CA TYR A 201 50.97 47.06 13.94
C TYR A 201 50.37 45.74 14.45
N GLN A 202 50.63 45.38 15.72
CA GLN A 202 50.01 44.21 16.36
C GLN A 202 48.48 44.31 16.43
N GLN A 203 47.95 45.50 16.67
CA GLN A 203 46.51 45.76 16.72
C GLN A 203 45.85 45.56 15.35
N THR A 204 46.44 46.16 14.30
CA THR A 204 45.93 46.04 12.92
C THR A 204 45.97 44.60 12.41
N GLN A 205 47.03 43.85 12.72
CA GLN A 205 47.11 42.42 12.40
C GLN A 205 45.99 41.63 13.08
N LYS A 206 45.71 41.87 14.36
CA LYS A 206 44.59 41.21 15.07
C LYS A 206 43.23 41.54 14.47
N GLU A 207 43.00 42.80 14.10
CA GLU A 207 41.75 43.22 13.47
C GLU A 207 41.55 42.59 12.08
N GLU A 208 42.64 42.44 11.31
CA GLU A 208 42.61 41.77 10.01
C GLU A 208 42.33 40.26 10.14
N GLU A 209 42.99 39.59 11.10
CA GLU A 209 42.71 38.19 11.44
C GLU A 209 41.26 37.99 11.91
N GLU A 210 40.74 38.88 12.75
CA GLU A 210 39.36 38.83 13.24
C GLU A 210 38.35 39.02 12.09
N ARG A 211 38.61 39.96 11.18
CA ARG A 211 37.81 40.12 9.97
C ARG A 211 37.83 38.87 9.10
N ASN A 212 38.98 38.25 8.91
CA ASN A 212 39.11 37.04 8.12
C ASN A 212 38.36 35.86 8.77
N LEU A 213 38.48 35.68 10.09
CA LEU A 213 37.72 34.68 10.85
C LEU A 213 36.21 34.90 10.73
N GLN A 214 35.76 36.15 10.81
CA GLN A 214 34.36 36.50 10.65
C GLN A 214 33.85 36.17 9.24
N GLN A 215 34.62 36.49 8.19
CA GLN A 215 34.27 36.13 6.81
C GLN A 215 34.17 34.62 6.61
N MET A 216 35.11 33.84 7.16
CA MET A 216 35.04 32.38 7.10
C MET A 216 33.81 31.82 7.81
N LYS A 217 33.47 32.37 8.98
CA LYS A 217 32.28 31.99 9.75
C LYS A 217 31.00 32.29 8.97
N GLU A 218 30.91 33.47 8.36
CA GLU A 218 29.79 33.82 7.48
C GLU A 218 29.70 32.93 6.25
N ALA A 219 30.82 32.59 5.61
CA ALA A 219 30.84 31.68 4.47
C ALA A 219 30.33 30.28 4.85
N GLN A 220 30.73 29.79 6.04
CA GLN A 220 30.22 28.53 6.58
C GLN A 220 28.72 28.60 6.86
N ASN A 221 28.24 29.69 7.45
CA ASN A 221 26.81 29.90 7.70
C ASN A 221 26.01 29.95 6.39
N ARG A 222 26.45 30.73 5.40
CA ARG A 222 25.82 30.79 4.06
C ARG A 222 25.72 29.40 3.41
N LYS A 223 26.76 28.58 3.56
CA LYS A 223 26.75 27.19 3.06
C LYS A 223 25.75 26.32 3.82
N SER A 224 25.63 26.49 5.14
CA SER A 224 24.63 25.80 5.96
C SER A 224 23.21 26.20 5.54
N ASP A 225 22.94 27.50 5.42
CA ASP A 225 21.62 28.04 5.04
C ASP A 225 21.16 27.54 3.66
N LEU A 226 22.10 27.42 2.72
CA LEU A 226 21.82 26.87 1.40
C LEU A 226 21.39 25.39 1.45
N LEU A 227 22.09 24.58 2.26
CA LEU A 227 21.77 23.17 2.44
C LEU A 227 20.42 23.00 3.15
N GLU A 228 20.18 23.79 4.20
CA GLU A 228 18.91 23.79 4.93
C GLU A 228 17.75 24.21 4.02
N SER A 229 17.94 25.27 3.21
CA SER A 229 16.93 25.73 2.25
C SER A 229 16.59 24.65 1.22
N LYS A 230 17.59 23.95 0.70
CA LYS A 230 17.40 22.82 -0.24
C LYS A 230 16.66 21.66 0.42
N GLN A 231 16.98 21.35 1.67
CA GLN A 231 16.28 20.32 2.44
C GLN A 231 14.82 20.72 2.70
N ARG A 232 14.59 21.96 3.13
CA ARG A 232 13.26 22.53 3.38
C ARG A 232 12.40 22.53 2.12
N GLN A 233 12.98 22.80 0.95
CA GLN A 233 12.28 22.72 -0.32
C GLN A 233 11.85 21.29 -0.64
N LYS A 234 12.75 20.30 -0.52
CA LYS A 234 12.41 18.88 -0.72
C LYS A 234 11.31 18.40 0.24
N GLU A 235 11.34 18.84 1.49
CA GLU A 235 10.29 18.50 2.46
C GLU A 235 8.95 19.15 2.11
N LYS A 236 8.96 20.40 1.64
CA LYS A 236 7.75 21.06 1.13
C LYS A 236 7.18 20.29 -0.06
N GLU A 237 8.01 19.96 -1.05
CA GLU A 237 7.61 19.16 -2.22
C GLU A 237 7.00 17.82 -1.81
N ARG A 238 7.65 17.10 -0.87
CA ARG A 238 7.12 15.85 -0.31
C ARG A 238 5.75 16.03 0.34
N LYS A 239 5.57 17.09 1.15
CA LYS A 239 4.28 17.39 1.80
C LYS A 239 3.21 17.73 0.78
N THR A 240 3.54 18.53 -0.24
CA THR A 240 2.60 18.87 -1.30
C THR A 240 2.20 17.65 -2.12
N TYR A 241 3.15 16.76 -2.44
CA TYR A 241 2.89 15.50 -3.13
C TYR A 241 1.95 14.60 -2.34
N LEU A 242 2.22 14.38 -1.04
CA LEU A 242 1.36 13.61 -0.16
C LEU A 242 -0.05 14.21 -0.06
N GLN A 243 -0.16 15.54 0.01
CA GLN A 243 -1.44 16.22 0.04
C GLN A 243 -2.22 16.06 -1.27
N MET A 244 -1.54 16.18 -2.42
CA MET A 244 -2.15 15.94 -3.73
C MET A 244 -2.61 14.48 -3.86
N GLU A 245 -1.82 13.53 -3.39
CA GLU A 245 -2.16 12.12 -3.42
C GLU A 245 -3.38 11.80 -2.53
N HIS A 246 -3.45 12.39 -1.33
CA HIS A 246 -4.64 12.29 -0.48
C HIS A 246 -5.89 12.85 -1.18
N ARG A 247 -5.77 14.01 -1.85
CA ARG A 247 -6.88 14.58 -2.63
C ARG A 247 -7.28 13.67 -3.78
N ARG A 248 -6.31 13.12 -4.52
CA ARG A 248 -6.54 12.21 -5.65
C ARG A 248 -7.29 10.96 -5.22
N VAL A 249 -6.84 10.31 -4.15
CA VAL A 249 -7.46 9.11 -3.60
C VAL A 249 -8.86 9.41 -3.06
N ASN A 250 -9.04 10.55 -2.39
CA ASN A 250 -10.35 10.96 -1.88
C ASN A 250 -11.34 11.22 -3.03
N ASN A 251 -10.93 11.96 -4.06
CA ASN A 251 -11.75 12.20 -5.23
C ASN A 251 -12.11 10.88 -5.94
N ALA A 252 -11.13 9.99 -6.17
CA ALA A 252 -11.39 8.68 -6.76
C ALA A 252 -12.35 7.82 -5.90
N PHE A 253 -12.31 7.97 -4.58
CA PHE A 253 -13.27 7.34 -3.67
C PHE A 253 -14.68 7.92 -3.84
N LEU A 254 -14.81 9.25 -3.92
CA LEU A 254 -16.09 9.93 -4.16
C LEU A 254 -16.69 9.59 -5.53
N ASP A 255 -15.88 9.57 -6.59
CA ASP A 255 -16.30 9.16 -7.94
C ASP A 255 -16.83 7.72 -7.92
N ARG A 256 -16.19 6.84 -7.15
CA ARG A 256 -16.65 5.46 -6.98
C ARG A 256 -17.95 5.35 -6.18
N LEU A 257 -18.22 6.29 -5.26
CA LEU A 257 -19.52 6.38 -4.59
C LEU A 257 -20.60 6.92 -5.52
N GLN A 258 -20.30 7.97 -6.29
CA GLN A 258 -21.24 8.58 -7.23
C GLN A 258 -21.53 7.68 -8.44
N GLY A 259 -20.54 6.96 -8.96
CA GLY A 259 -20.75 5.96 -10.01
C GLY A 259 -21.66 4.81 -9.58
N LYS A 260 -21.71 4.50 -8.28
CA LYS A 260 -22.69 3.55 -7.72
C LYS A 260 -24.10 4.16 -7.63
N SER A 261 -24.22 5.44 -7.27
CA SER A 261 -25.53 6.12 -7.25
C SER A 261 -26.05 6.46 -8.65
N GLN A 262 -25.19 6.65 -9.65
CA GLN A 262 -25.64 6.82 -11.05
C GLN A 262 -26.01 5.50 -11.72
N SER A 263 -25.48 4.36 -11.25
CA SER A 263 -25.99 3.04 -11.65
C SER A 263 -27.35 2.68 -11.04
N SER A 264 -27.85 3.43 -10.05
CA SER A 264 -29.22 3.28 -9.55
C SER A 264 -30.25 4.12 -10.30
N ASP A 265 -29.82 5.08 -11.15
CA ASP A 265 -30.72 6.01 -11.86
C ASP A 265 -30.74 5.77 -13.38
N GLN A 266 -30.79 4.50 -13.80
CA GLN A 266 -31.31 4.13 -15.13
C GLN A 266 -32.85 4.01 -15.03
N PRO A 267 -33.65 4.83 -15.72
CA PRO A 267 -35.10 4.74 -15.68
C PRO A 267 -35.57 3.64 -16.62
N GLY A 268 -35.83 2.45 -16.07
CA GLY A 268 -36.44 1.38 -16.85
C GLY A 268 -36.43 0.02 -16.18
N HIS A 269 -37.20 -0.16 -15.11
CA HIS A 269 -38.21 -1.21 -15.05
C HIS A 269 -39.01 -1.10 -13.74
N LEU A 270 -40.32 -0.99 -13.92
CA LEU A 270 -41.35 -0.85 -12.90
C LEU A 270 -41.41 -2.10 -12.00
N ARG A 271 -41.21 -1.97 -10.70
CA ARG A 271 -41.90 -2.84 -9.72
C ARG A 271 -42.15 -2.11 -8.41
N LYS A 272 -43.42 -1.75 -8.22
CA LYS A 272 -44.01 -1.33 -6.95
C LYS A 272 -43.93 -2.48 -5.96
N THR A 273 -43.49 -2.21 -4.74
CA THR A 273 -44.04 -2.84 -3.54
C THR A 273 -44.10 -1.78 -2.45
N ASP A 274 -45.31 -1.58 -1.97
CA ASP A 274 -45.69 -0.71 -0.86
C ASP A 274 -45.12 -1.26 0.46
N GLY A 275 -44.78 -0.38 1.40
CA GLY A 275 -44.28 -0.82 2.70
C GLY A 275 -43.79 0.30 3.61
N SER A 276 -44.75 1.05 4.18
CA SER A 276 -44.75 1.63 5.53
C SER A 276 -43.45 1.55 6.36
N GLY A 277 -42.95 2.70 6.81
CA GLY A 277 -41.91 2.78 7.84
C GLY A 277 -41.32 4.18 8.01
N SER A 278 -42.12 5.13 8.50
CA SER A 278 -41.63 6.42 8.97
C SER A 278 -40.96 6.26 10.34
N GLU A 279 -39.64 6.41 10.42
CA GLU A 279 -38.94 6.68 11.68
C GLU A 279 -38.13 7.97 11.55
N SER A 280 -38.66 9.03 12.18
CA SER A 280 -38.01 10.33 12.33
C SER A 280 -37.02 10.24 13.49
N TRP A 281 -35.75 10.53 13.23
CA TRP A 281 -34.76 10.71 14.29
C TRP A 281 -34.71 12.19 14.67
N VAL A 282 -35.37 12.54 15.78
CA VAL A 282 -35.25 13.84 16.41
C VAL A 282 -33.99 13.81 17.30
N LEU A 283 -32.96 14.54 16.91
CA LEU A 283 -31.76 14.80 17.71
C LEU A 283 -32.05 15.94 18.69
N SER A 284 -32.33 15.59 19.95
CA SER A 284 -32.34 16.56 21.05
C SER A 284 -30.90 16.89 21.45
N GLY A 285 -30.45 18.09 21.10
CA GLY A 285 -29.28 18.73 21.70
C GLY A 285 -29.64 19.36 23.03
N VAL A 286 -28.83 19.11 24.06
CA VAL A 286 -28.87 19.83 25.33
C VAL A 286 -27.59 20.67 25.42
N SER A 287 -27.79 21.97 25.64
CA SER A 287 -26.78 23.00 25.91
C SER A 287 -26.07 22.80 27.25
#